data_AF-A0A7V5PXM4-F1
#
_entry.id   AF-A0A7V5PXM4-F1
#
_cell.length_a   1.000
_cell.length_b   1.000
_cell.length_c   1.000
_cell.angle_alpha   90.00
_cell.angle_beta   90.00
_cell.angle_gamma   90.00
#
_symmetry.space_group_name_H-M   'P 1'
#
loop_
_entity.id
_entity.type
_entity.pdbx_description
1 polymer ?
#
loop_
_entity_poly.entity_id
_entity_poly.type
_entity_poly.pdbx_seq_one_letter_code
_entity_poly.pdbx_strand_id
1 'polypeptide(L)'
;VADPSKGSRHNRGCAVDLTLYDLRTGRPVEMVSGYDEFSPRAFPAYPGGTSRQRWYRDLLRRTMEAEGFEVYRWEWWHFDYHLWNRYRIHNRPLSD
;
A
#
# COMPACT_ATOMS: atom_id res chain seq x y z
N VAL A 1 9.07 3.20 -6.93
CA VAL A 1 9.67 4.33 -6.19
C VAL A 1 9.46 5.64 -6.94
N ALA A 2 9.03 6.70 -6.24
CA ALA A 2 8.77 8.02 -6.82
C ALA A 2 10.06 8.84 -7.04
N ASP A 3 10.01 9.78 -7.97
CA ASP A 3 11.09 10.74 -8.21
C ASP A 3 11.20 11.71 -7.01
N PRO A 4 12.30 11.67 -6.25
CA PRO A 4 12.44 12.49 -5.04
C PRO A 4 12.46 14.00 -5.33
N SER A 5 12.82 14.43 -6.54
CA SER A 5 12.79 15.84 -6.94
C SER A 5 11.36 16.40 -7.05
N LYS A 6 10.37 15.53 -7.29
CA LYS A 6 8.94 15.86 -7.38
C LYS A 6 8.19 15.58 -6.07
N GLY A 7 8.79 14.79 -5.20
CA GLY A 7 8.16 14.24 -4.00
C GLY A 7 7.13 13.15 -4.31
N SER A 8 6.54 12.60 -3.26
CA SER A 8 5.55 11.53 -3.35
C SER A 8 4.36 11.77 -2.43
N ARG A 9 3.33 10.94 -2.55
CA ARG A 9 2.17 10.95 -1.64
C ARG A 9 2.59 10.54 -0.21
N HIS A 10 3.61 9.69 -0.07
CA HIS A 10 4.27 9.40 1.21
C HIS A 10 4.87 10.66 1.85
N ASN A 11 5.57 11.50 1.08
CA ASN A 11 6.14 12.75 1.62
C ASN A 11 5.08 13.82 1.91
N ARG A 12 3.81 13.59 1.55
CA ARG A 12 2.66 14.43 1.95
C ARG A 12 1.99 13.92 3.23
N GLY A 13 2.43 12.77 3.77
CA GLY A 13 1.72 12.07 4.85
C GLY A 13 0.36 11.52 4.41
N CYS A 14 0.18 11.27 3.10
CA CYS A 14 -1.09 10.87 2.50
C CYS A 14 -1.00 9.52 1.79
N ALA A 15 0.02 8.73 2.07
CA ALA A 15 0.11 7.35 1.62
C ALA A 15 0.54 6.45 2.77
N VAL A 16 0.09 5.21 2.74
CA VAL A 16 0.45 4.17 3.70
C VAL A 16 0.73 2.88 2.95
N ASP A 17 1.74 2.16 3.42
CA ASP A 17 2.06 0.82 2.97
C ASP A 17 1.82 -0.15 4.11
N LEU A 18 0.94 -1.14 3.94
CA LEU A 18 0.55 -2.05 5.02
C LEU A 18 0.11 -3.44 4.54
N THR A 19 0.02 -4.36 5.51
CA THR A 19 -0.55 -5.70 5.34
C THR A 19 -1.52 -6.01 6.49
N LEU A 20 -2.17 -7.16 6.41
CA LEU A 20 -3.01 -7.68 7.48
C LEU A 20 -2.18 -8.44 8.52
N TYR A 21 -2.65 -8.44 9.76
CA TYR A 21 -2.06 -9.19 10.87
C TYR A 21 -3.13 -10.08 11.51
N ASP A 22 -2.83 -11.37 11.67
CA ASP A 22 -3.73 -12.32 12.31
C ASP A 22 -3.51 -12.29 13.83
N LEU A 23 -4.50 -11.77 14.57
CA LEU A 23 -4.46 -11.61 16.02
C LEU A 23 -4.42 -12.94 16.78
N ARG A 24 -4.96 -14.02 16.21
CA ARG A 24 -4.99 -15.34 16.86
C ARG A 24 -3.64 -16.03 16.75
N THR A 25 -2.96 -15.89 15.61
CA THR A 25 -1.65 -16.51 15.38
C THR A 25 -0.48 -15.60 15.74
N GLY A 26 -0.71 -14.30 15.88
CA GLY A 26 0.31 -13.31 16.17
C GLY A 26 1.26 -13.05 15.00
N ARG A 27 0.81 -13.23 13.76
CA ARG A 27 1.66 -13.17 12.56
C ARG A 27 1.06 -12.31 11.45
N PRO A 28 1.91 -11.68 10.61
CA PRO A 28 1.46 -11.09 9.35
C PRO A 28 0.80 -12.15 8.46
N VAL A 29 -0.25 -11.75 7.77
CA VAL A 29 -0.94 -12.59 6.79
C VAL A 29 -0.07 -12.72 5.54
N GLU A 30 0.06 -13.95 5.04
CA GLU A 30 0.71 -14.20 3.76
C GLU A 30 -0.17 -13.73 2.60
N MET A 31 0.36 -12.85 1.76
CA MET A 31 -0.34 -12.21 0.64
C MET A 31 0.06 -12.84 -0.70
N VAL A 32 -0.49 -12.32 -1.81
CA VAL A 32 -0.23 -12.84 -3.16
C VAL A 32 1.23 -12.68 -3.61
N SER A 33 1.95 -11.74 -3.00
CA SER A 33 3.39 -11.49 -3.15
C SER A 33 3.98 -11.07 -1.80
N GLY A 34 5.31 -10.98 -1.72
CA GLY A 34 5.97 -10.26 -0.65
C GLY A 34 5.66 -8.75 -0.67
N TYR A 35 5.92 -8.10 0.45
CA TYR A 35 6.00 -6.64 0.55
C TYR A 35 7.26 -6.15 -0.20
N ASP A 36 7.18 -4.99 -0.88
CA ASP A 36 8.25 -4.46 -1.74
C ASP A 36 8.74 -5.43 -2.82
N GLU A 37 7.89 -6.37 -3.24
CA GLU A 37 8.23 -7.29 -4.32
C GLU A 37 8.08 -6.61 -5.69
N PHE A 38 9.14 -6.55 -6.49
CA PHE A 38 9.12 -5.96 -7.83
C PHE A 38 8.78 -7.02 -8.90
N SER A 39 7.58 -7.59 -8.83
CA SER A 39 7.10 -8.58 -9.80
C SER A 39 5.63 -8.34 -10.16
N PRO A 40 5.11 -8.95 -11.25
CA PRO A 40 3.69 -8.90 -11.57
C PRO A 40 2.76 -9.37 -10.43
N ARG A 41 3.29 -10.15 -9.47
CA ARG A 41 2.52 -10.61 -8.30
C ARG A 41 2.12 -9.46 -7.37
N ALA A 42 2.85 -8.34 -7.40
CA ALA A 42 2.56 -7.17 -6.59
C ALA A 42 1.27 -6.43 -7.01
N PHE A 43 0.76 -6.69 -8.21
CA PHE A 43 -0.34 -5.91 -8.75
C PHE A 43 -1.64 -6.21 -7.98
N PRO A 44 -2.46 -5.20 -7.65
CA PRO A 44 -3.73 -5.39 -6.94
C PRO A 44 -4.72 -6.33 -7.65
N ALA A 45 -4.60 -6.49 -8.97
CA ALA A 45 -5.43 -7.37 -9.78
C ALA A 45 -4.72 -8.68 -10.18
N TYR A 46 -3.55 -9.00 -9.62
CA TYR A 46 -2.82 -10.22 -9.97
C TYR A 46 -3.70 -11.48 -9.78
N PRO A 47 -3.88 -12.33 -10.80
CA PRO A 47 -4.82 -13.45 -10.72
C PRO A 47 -4.27 -14.68 -9.97
N GLY A 48 -2.94 -14.77 -9.79
CA GLY A 48 -2.30 -15.92 -9.17
C GLY A 48 -2.47 -15.99 -7.64
N GLY A 49 -1.66 -16.85 -7.02
CA GLY A 49 -1.77 -17.19 -5.59
C GLY A 49 -2.96 -18.10 -5.27
N THR A 50 -3.16 -18.34 -3.98
CA THR A 50 -4.30 -19.10 -3.46
C THR A 50 -5.57 -18.23 -3.42
N SER A 51 -6.74 -18.87 -3.44
CA SER A 51 -8.02 -18.16 -3.24
C SER A 51 -8.06 -17.38 -1.94
N ARG A 52 -7.40 -17.88 -0.87
CA ARG A 52 -7.33 -17.19 0.42
C ARG A 52 -6.44 -15.95 0.38
N GLN A 53 -5.28 -16.00 -0.29
CA GLN A 53 -4.42 -14.83 -0.50
C GLN A 53 -5.13 -13.71 -1.27
N ARG A 54 -5.85 -14.07 -2.34
CA ARG A 54 -6.67 -13.08 -3.09
C ARG A 54 -7.77 -12.50 -2.22
N TRP A 55 -8.46 -13.33 -1.45
CA TRP A 55 -9.48 -12.86 -0.51
C TRP A 55 -8.92 -11.89 0.53
N TYR A 56 -7.74 -12.15 1.10
CA TYR A 56 -7.09 -11.24 2.05
C TYR A 56 -6.67 -9.91 1.40
N ARG A 57 -6.12 -9.95 0.19
CA ARG A 57 -5.82 -8.73 -0.58
C ARG A 57 -7.09 -7.90 -0.82
N ASP A 58 -8.17 -8.55 -1.24
CA ASP A 58 -9.45 -7.87 -1.52
C ASP A 58 -10.15 -7.40 -0.24
N LEU A 59 -9.93 -8.08 0.90
CA LEU A 59 -10.34 -7.61 2.22
C LEU A 59 -9.59 -6.33 2.59
N LEU A 60 -8.26 -6.37 2.57
CA LEU A 60 -7.41 -5.21 2.87
C LEU A 60 -7.82 -4.01 2.02
N ARG A 61 -7.94 -4.21 0.70
CA ARG A 61 -8.35 -3.16 -0.24
C ARG A 61 -9.69 -2.55 0.15
N ARG A 62 -10.73 -3.35 0.34
CA ARG A 62 -12.07 -2.84 0.67
C ARG A 62 -12.10 -2.13 2.02
N THR A 63 -11.36 -2.62 3.01
CA THR A 63 -11.24 -1.96 4.32
C THR A 63 -10.58 -0.59 4.19
N MET A 64 -9.48 -0.48 3.45
CA MET A 64 -8.81 0.80 3.22
C MET A 64 -9.68 1.76 2.39
N GLU A 65 -10.36 1.25 1.36
CA GLU A 65 -11.27 2.05 0.51
C GLU A 65 -12.48 2.60 1.28
N ALA A 66 -12.97 1.87 2.29
CA ALA A 66 -14.03 2.36 3.17
C ALA A 66 -13.59 3.58 4.02
N GLU A 67 -12.29 3.72 4.30
CA GLU A 67 -11.71 4.82 5.08
C GLU A 67 -11.18 5.96 4.20
N GLY A 68 -11.53 5.98 2.90
CA GLY A 68 -11.16 7.05 1.97
C GLY A 68 -9.74 6.92 1.41
N PHE A 69 -9.17 5.72 1.38
CA PHE A 69 -7.95 5.44 0.65
C PHE A 69 -8.22 4.78 -0.70
N GLU A 70 -7.28 4.89 -1.62
CA GLU A 70 -7.34 4.25 -2.94
C GLU A 70 -6.09 3.39 -3.13
N VAL A 71 -6.26 2.15 -3.61
CA VAL A 71 -5.11 1.27 -3.88
C VAL A 71 -4.30 1.80 -5.05
N TYR A 72 -2.97 1.80 -4.92
CA TYR A 72 -2.09 2.10 -6.04
C TYR A 72 -2.06 0.93 -7.02
N ARG A 73 -2.28 1.22 -8.30
CA ARG A 73 -2.50 0.23 -9.36
C ARG A 73 -1.38 -0.81 -9.57
N TRP A 74 -0.20 -0.62 -8.98
CA TRP A 74 0.96 -1.50 -9.15
C TRP A 74 1.36 -2.27 -7.89
N GLU A 75 0.89 -1.86 -6.72
CA GLU A 75 1.38 -2.34 -5.43
C GLU A 75 0.17 -2.61 -4.53
N TRP A 76 -0.10 -3.87 -4.21
CA TRP A 76 -1.30 -4.25 -3.44
C TRP A 76 -1.29 -3.73 -2.00
N TRP A 77 -0.12 -3.38 -1.46
CA TRP A 77 0.08 -2.88 -0.10
C TRP A 77 -0.02 -1.36 0.00
N HIS A 78 0.04 -0.64 -1.12
CA HIS A 78 0.14 0.82 -1.14
C HIS A 78 -1.23 1.47 -1.33
N PHE A 79 -1.54 2.40 -0.43
CA PHE A 79 -2.82 3.09 -0.39
C PHE A 79 -2.62 4.59 -0.25
N ASP A 80 -3.29 5.36 -1.12
CA ASP A 80 -3.26 6.80 -1.13
C ASP A 80 -4.55 7.39 -0.57
N TYR A 81 -4.45 8.34 0.35
CA TYR A 81 -5.62 9.07 0.83
C TYR A 81 -6.18 9.95 -0.28
N HIS A 82 -7.48 9.88 -0.56
CA HIS A 82 -8.12 10.53 -1.72
C HIS A 82 -7.89 12.05 -1.84
N LEU A 83 -7.65 12.76 -0.72
CA LEU A 83 -7.35 14.20 -0.71
C LEU A 83 -5.85 14.53 -0.73
N TRP A 84 -4.98 13.58 -1.06
CA TRP A 84 -3.52 13.77 -1.04
C TRP A 84 -3.04 15.05 -1.76
N ASN A 85 -3.75 15.47 -2.80
CA ASN A 85 -3.42 16.65 -3.59
C ASN A 85 -3.62 17.99 -2.85
N ARG A 86 -4.37 17.99 -1.73
CA ARG A 86 -4.59 19.16 -0.88
C ARG A 86 -3.46 19.39 0.13
N TYR A 87 -2.64 18.37 0.39
CA TYR A 87 -1.56 18.43 1.37
C TYR A 87 -0.24 18.73 0.70
N ARG A 88 0.57 19.60 1.31
CA ARG A 88 1.89 19.99 0.78
C ARG A 88 2.90 18.86 0.95
N ILE A 89 3.99 18.94 0.19
CA ILE A 89 5.16 18.08 0.43
C ILE A 89 5.85 18.55 1.72
N HIS A 90 6.19 17.60 2.60
CA HIS A 90 6.78 17.83 3.92
C HIS A 90 8.27 17.47 4.01
N ASN A 91 9.00 17.52 2.88
CA ASN A 91 10.44 17.26 2.87
C ASN A 91 11.17 18.26 3.78
N ARG A 92 12.04 17.73 4.65
CA ARG A 92 13.04 18.51 5.38
C ARG A 92 14.43 18.04 4.98
N PRO A 93 15.37 18.94 4.65
CA PRO A 93 16.77 18.56 4.51
C PRO A 93 17.25 17.93 5.81
N LEU A 94 18.03 16.86 5.70
CA LEU A 94 18.82 16.37 6.83
C LEU A 94 19.92 17.41 7.07
N SER A 95 20.00 17.94 8.28
CA SER A 95 21.16 18.71 8.71
C SER A 95 22.24 17.74 9.18
N ASP A 96 23.49 18.04 8.84
CA ASP A 96 24.67 17.37 9.39
C ASP A 96 24.79 17.61 10.91
#